data_AF-A0A6M0SYX2-F1
#
_entry.id   AF-A0A6M0SYX2-F1
#
_cell.length_a   1.000
_cell.length_b   1.000
_cell.length_c   1.000
_cell.angle_alpha   90.00
_cell.angle_beta   90.00
_cell.angle_gamma   90.00
#
_symmetry.space_group_name_H-M   'P 1'
#
loop_
_entity.id
_entity.type
_entity.pdbx_description
1 polymer ?
#
loop_
_entity_poly.entity_id
_entity_poly.type
_entity_poly.pdbx_seq_one_letter_code
_entity_poly.pdbx_strand_id
1 'polypeptide(L)'
;MNKYKDLFLCLILFILGISIWIYKMIITSDIPVNISFKQFILLSITIFLYALIQYFHINKFKSNLYLFNLSFLIILSLLWIGNLTTALKYNYNKYDTIIDIMASILSIIIIFINLNSIFNHHGNRI
;
A
#
# COMPACT_ATOMS: atom_id res chain seq x y z
N MET A 1 -20.02 5.08 -11.67
CA MET A 1 -19.22 4.28 -12.61
C MET A 1 -19.80 2.87 -12.67
N ASN A 2 -19.47 2.11 -13.72
CA ASN A 2 -19.90 0.72 -13.84
C ASN A 2 -19.16 -0.14 -12.79
N LYS A 3 -19.89 -0.93 -12.00
CA LYS A 3 -19.33 -1.81 -10.93
C LYS A 3 -18.17 -2.67 -11.43
N TYR A 4 -18.22 -3.15 -12.68
CA TYR A 4 -17.14 -3.95 -13.26
C TYR A 4 -15.86 -3.15 -13.49
N LYS A 5 -15.98 -1.87 -13.89
CA LYS A 5 -14.82 -0.98 -14.07
C LYS A 5 -14.14 -0.69 -12.73
N ASP A 6 -14.95 -0.47 -11.70
CA ASP A 6 -14.51 -0.21 -10.33
C ASP A 6 -13.77 -1.44 -9.77
N LEU A 7 -14.35 -2.64 -9.90
CA LEU A 7 -13.69 -3.89 -9.49
C LEU A 7 -12.37 -4.11 -10.22
N PHE A 8 -12.35 -3.91 -11.54
CA PHE A 8 -11.16 -4.06 -12.36
C PHE A 8 -10.05 -3.09 -11.92
N LEU A 9 -10.41 -1.86 -11.56
CA LEU A 9 -9.44 -0.88 -11.10
C LEU A 9 -8.90 -1.20 -9.70
N CYS A 10 -9.72 -1.71 -8.78
CA CYS A 10 -9.25 -2.27 -7.50
C CYS A 10 -8.21 -3.38 -7.73
N LEU A 11 -8.47 -4.30 -8.67
CA LEU A 11 -7.55 -5.40 -9.00
C LEU A 11 -6.23 -4.88 -9.57
N ILE A 12 -6.26 -3.93 -10.51
CA ILE A 12 -5.03 -3.32 -11.06
C ILE A 12 -4.21 -2.68 -9.96
N LEU A 13 -4.84 -1.91 -9.08
CA LEU A 13 -4.13 -1.24 -7.99
C LEU A 13 -3.55 -2.24 -7.00
N PHE A 14 -4.25 -3.33 -6.71
CA PHE A 14 -3.73 -4.40 -5.88
C PHE A 14 -2.49 -5.07 -6.50
N ILE A 15 -2.55 -5.42 -7.80
CA ILE A 15 -1.42 -6.00 -8.53
C ILE A 15 -0.24 -5.02 -8.55
N LEU A 16 -0.49 -3.73 -8.77
CA LEU A 16 0.54 -2.70 -8.72
C LEU A 16 1.20 -2.63 -7.33
N GLY A 17 0.41 -2.64 -6.27
CA GLY A 17 0.90 -2.64 -4.89
C GLY A 17 1.77 -3.86 -4.57
N ILE A 18 1.31 -5.06 -4.98
CA ILE A 18 2.11 -6.29 -4.86
C ILE A 18 3.41 -6.17 -5.65
N SER A 19 3.37 -5.62 -6.87
CA SER A 19 4.57 -5.49 -7.72
C SER A 19 5.61 -4.58 -7.08
N ILE A 20 5.19 -3.48 -6.44
CA ILE A 20 6.08 -2.59 -5.69
C ILE A 20 6.71 -3.32 -4.50
N TRP A 21 5.92 -4.10 -3.77
CA TRP A 21 6.42 -4.91 -2.65
C TRP A 21 7.41 -5.99 -3.12
N ILE A 22 7.10 -6.72 -4.20
CA ILE A 22 8.02 -7.71 -4.79
C ILE A 22 9.33 -7.04 -5.22
N TYR A 23 9.25 -5.89 -5.90
CA TYR A 23 10.44 -5.14 -6.30
C TYR A 23 11.30 -4.75 -5.10
N LYS A 24 10.68 -4.31 -3.99
CA LYS A 24 11.38 -4.09 -2.72
C LYS A 24 12.11 -5.35 -2.28
N MET A 25 11.43 -6.49 -2.20
CA MET A 25 12.05 -7.75 -1.76
C MET A 25 13.23 -8.18 -2.63
N ILE A 26 13.17 -7.93 -3.94
CA ILE A 26 14.27 -8.23 -4.88
C ILE A 26 15.48 -7.35 -4.62
N ILE A 27 15.30 -6.03 -4.48
CA ILE A 27 16.45 -5.14 -4.26
C ILE A 27 17.06 -5.27 -2.86
N THR A 28 16.38 -5.99 -1.96
CA THR A 28 16.81 -6.26 -0.59
C THR A 28 17.16 -7.72 -0.34
N SER A 29 17.23 -8.55 -1.38
CA SER A 29 17.46 -9.99 -1.22
C SER A 29 18.89 -10.34 -0.84
N ASP A 30 19.85 -9.48 -1.19
CA ASP A 30 21.27 -9.75 -0.97
C ASP A 30 21.64 -9.63 0.51
N ILE A 31 22.50 -10.53 1.01
CA ILE A 31 23.04 -10.46 2.38
C ILE A 31 24.54 -10.13 2.28
N PRO A 32 25.04 -9.03 2.90
CA PRO A 32 24.27 -8.03 3.63
C PRO A 32 23.40 -7.16 2.71
N VAL A 33 22.21 -6.79 3.19
CA VAL A 33 21.26 -5.95 2.47
C VAL A 33 21.91 -4.61 2.14
N ASN A 34 22.14 -4.35 0.85
CA ASN A 34 22.80 -3.14 0.39
C ASN A 34 21.93 -2.40 -0.63
N ILE A 35 20.90 -1.70 -0.13
CA ILE A 35 20.11 -0.78 -0.95
C ILE A 35 20.95 0.48 -1.21
N SER A 36 21.13 0.83 -2.48
CA SER A 36 21.75 2.10 -2.85
C SER A 36 20.83 3.29 -2.58
N PHE A 37 21.40 4.46 -2.32
CA PHE A 37 20.62 5.70 -2.11
C PHE A 37 19.67 6.02 -3.28
N LYS A 38 20.09 5.71 -4.53
CA LYS A 38 19.27 5.90 -5.73
C LYS A 38 18.04 4.98 -5.72
N GLN A 39 18.21 3.70 -5.38
CA GLN A 39 17.11 2.74 -5.25
C GLN A 39 16.16 3.15 -4.13
N PHE A 40 16.70 3.61 -3.00
CA PHE A 40 15.92 4.14 -1.88
C PHE A 40 15.02 5.30 -2.30
N ILE A 41 15.57 6.32 -2.98
CA ILE A 41 14.78 7.46 -3.48
C ILE A 41 13.69 6.99 -4.45
N LEU A 42 14.07 6.18 -5.44
CA LEU A 42 13.14 5.72 -6.47
C LEU A 42 11.95 4.94 -5.87
N LEU A 43 12.25 4.02 -4.95
CA LEU A 43 11.23 3.23 -4.28
C LEU A 43 10.35 4.10 -3.39
N SER A 44 10.94 5.07 -2.69
CA SER A 44 10.19 5.99 -1.83
C SER A 44 9.20 6.83 -2.63
N ILE A 45 9.63 7.39 -3.76
CA ILE A 45 8.75 8.14 -4.67
C ILE A 45 7.64 7.23 -5.21
N THR A 46 7.97 6.00 -5.58
CA THR A 46 7.01 5.04 -6.14
C THR A 46 5.93 4.66 -5.12
N ILE A 47 6.31 4.39 -3.87
CA ILE A 47 5.37 4.10 -2.78
C ILE A 47 4.47 5.32 -2.53
N PHE A 48 5.04 6.53 -2.52
CA PHE A 48 4.26 7.76 -2.32
C PHE A 48 3.27 8.01 -3.47
N LEU A 49 3.69 7.83 -4.72
CA LEU A 49 2.81 7.94 -5.89
C LEU A 49 1.70 6.90 -5.85
N TYR A 50 2.01 5.66 -5.48
CA TYR A 50 1.02 4.61 -5.29
C TYR A 50 -0.03 5.00 -4.23
N ALA A 51 0.43 5.55 -3.09
CA ALA A 51 -0.46 6.02 -2.04
C ALA A 51 -1.39 7.15 -2.52
N LEU A 52 -0.86 8.11 -3.30
CA LEU A 52 -1.67 9.17 -3.91
C LEU A 52 -2.73 8.61 -4.88
N ILE A 53 -2.34 7.66 -5.74
CA ILE A 53 -3.29 7.03 -6.69
C ILE A 53 -4.41 6.33 -5.92
N GLN A 54 -4.06 5.60 -4.85
CA GLN A 54 -5.05 4.95 -3.98
C GLN A 54 -5.98 5.95 -3.29
N TYR A 55 -5.44 7.06 -2.79
CA TYR A 55 -6.24 8.14 -2.21
C TYR A 55 -7.26 8.71 -3.20
N PHE A 56 -6.83 9.07 -4.41
CA PHE A 56 -7.72 9.60 -5.44
C PHE A 56 -8.76 8.57 -5.88
N HIS A 57 -8.35 7.30 -5.97
CA HIS A 57 -9.22 6.19 -6.29
C HIS A 57 -10.36 6.05 -5.28
N ILE A 58 -10.04 6.00 -3.98
CA ILE A 58 -11.03 5.88 -2.90
C ILE A 58 -12.03 7.06 -2.93
N ASN A 59 -11.53 8.29 -3.11
CA ASN A 59 -12.39 9.48 -3.11
C ASN A 59 -13.27 9.62 -4.36
N LYS A 60 -12.84 9.09 -5.50
CA LYS A 60 -13.66 9.08 -6.73
C LYS A 60 -14.64 7.91 -6.78
N PHE A 61 -14.47 6.93 -5.90
CA PHE A 61 -15.30 5.74 -5.86
C PHE A 61 -16.72 6.08 -5.43
N LYS A 62 -17.70 5.66 -6.23
CA LYS A 62 -19.14 5.84 -5.97
C LYS A 62 -19.89 4.49 -5.86
N SER A 63 -19.18 3.38 -5.83
CA SER A 63 -19.79 2.05 -5.78
C SER A 63 -19.62 1.39 -4.41
N ASN A 64 -20.57 0.52 -4.04
CA ASN A 64 -20.54 -0.24 -2.78
C ASN A 64 -19.38 -1.27 -2.69
N LEU A 65 -18.34 -1.19 -3.52
CA LEU A 65 -17.22 -2.13 -3.56
C LEU A 65 -16.07 -1.75 -2.60
N TYR A 66 -16.32 -0.84 -1.66
CA TYR A 66 -15.34 -0.42 -0.65
C TYR A 66 -14.76 -1.59 0.14
N LEU A 67 -15.58 -2.59 0.48
CA LEU A 67 -15.14 -3.80 1.20
C LEU A 67 -14.13 -4.63 0.40
N PHE A 68 -14.27 -4.70 -0.93
CA PHE A 68 -13.32 -5.39 -1.80
C PHE A 68 -11.99 -4.64 -1.88
N ASN A 69 -12.03 -3.31 -2.00
CA ASN A 69 -10.79 -2.52 -1.96
C ASN A 69 -10.10 -2.62 -0.60
N LEU A 70 -10.89 -2.63 0.49
CA LEU A 70 -10.39 -2.77 1.85
C LEU A 70 -9.67 -4.10 2.07
N SER A 71 -10.22 -5.23 1.59
CA SER A 71 -9.57 -6.54 1.75
C SER A 71 -8.21 -6.59 1.06
N PHE A 72 -8.09 -6.04 -0.15
CA PHE A 72 -6.80 -5.93 -0.86
C PHE A 72 -5.80 -5.03 -0.15
N LEU A 73 -6.24 -3.89 0.39
CA LEU A 73 -5.37 -2.99 1.16
C LEU A 73 -4.88 -3.64 2.46
N ILE A 74 -5.73 -4.40 3.15
CA ILE A 74 -5.35 -5.14 4.36
C ILE A 74 -4.26 -6.16 4.04
N ILE A 75 -4.43 -6.96 2.99
CA ILE A 75 -3.41 -7.95 2.57
C ILE A 75 -2.08 -7.26 2.31
N LEU A 76 -2.09 -6.17 1.54
CA LEU A 76 -0.86 -5.44 1.23
C LEU A 76 -0.23 -4.82 2.48
N SER A 77 -1.03 -4.28 3.40
CA SER A 77 -0.54 -3.71 4.65
C SER A 77 0.10 -4.76 5.55
N LEU A 78 -0.44 -5.97 5.60
CA LEU A 78 0.15 -7.07 6.38
C LEU A 78 1.54 -7.46 5.85
N LEU A 79 1.75 -7.43 4.53
CA LEU A 79 3.06 -7.69 3.94
C LEU A 79 4.11 -6.64 4.36
N TRP A 80 3.75 -5.35 4.31
CA TRP A 80 4.65 -4.27 4.73
C TRP A 80 4.93 -4.29 6.23
N ILE A 81 3.92 -4.55 7.07
CA ILE A 81 4.10 -4.70 8.51
C ILE A 81 4.98 -5.92 8.82
N GLY A 82 4.77 -7.03 8.12
CA GLY A 82 5.63 -8.22 8.23
C GLY A 82 7.10 -7.87 7.99
N ASN A 83 7.38 -7.19 6.88
CA ASN A 83 8.73 -6.72 6.57
C ASN A 83 9.29 -5.80 7.67
N LEU A 84 8.51 -4.83 8.12
CA LEU A 84 8.91 -3.91 9.20
C LEU A 84 9.31 -4.67 10.48
N THR A 85 8.52 -5.67 10.89
CA THR A 85 8.87 -6.47 12.08
C THR A 85 10.18 -7.21 11.92
N THR A 86 10.46 -7.74 10.71
CA THR A 86 11.73 -8.41 10.44
C THR A 86 12.90 -7.42 10.41
N ALA A 87 12.74 -6.27 9.77
CA ALA A 87 13.77 -5.24 9.67
C ALA A 87 14.18 -4.71 11.05
N LEU A 88 13.20 -4.48 11.94
CA LEU A 88 13.44 -4.07 13.33
C LEU A 88 14.07 -5.17 14.17
N LYS A 89 13.67 -6.43 13.99
CA LYS A 89 14.21 -7.56 14.77
C LYS A 89 15.66 -7.88 14.40
N TYR A 90 16.01 -7.78 13.13
CA TYR A 90 17.32 -8.18 12.60
C TYR A 90 18.25 -7.00 12.30
N ASN A 91 17.87 -5.77 12.67
CA ASN A 91 18.64 -4.54 12.43
C ASN A 91 19.13 -4.44 10.98
N TYR A 92 18.20 -4.57 10.03
CA TYR A 92 18.50 -4.44 8.61
C TYR A 92 18.99 -3.03 8.24
N ASN A 93 19.51 -2.89 7.02
CA ASN A 93 20.06 -1.65 6.50
C ASN A 93 19.10 -0.48 6.74
N LYS A 94 19.62 0.67 7.18
CA LYS A 94 18.83 1.87 7.48
C LYS A 94 17.83 2.23 6.37
N TYR A 95 18.20 2.11 5.10
CA TYR A 95 17.33 2.48 4.00
C TYR A 95 16.17 1.49 3.82
N ASP A 96 16.44 0.20 4.04
CA ASP A 96 15.43 -0.85 4.02
C ASP A 96 14.37 -0.60 5.09
N THR A 97 14.83 -0.40 6.33
CA THR A 97 13.96 -0.14 7.48
C THR A 97 13.12 1.13 7.28
N ILE A 98 13.69 2.21 6.74
CA ILE A 98 12.94 3.45 6.47
C ILE A 98 11.85 3.21 5.40
N ILE A 99 12.15 2.44 4.35
CA ILE A 99 11.16 2.08 3.32
C ILE A 99 10.01 1.30 3.96
N ASP A 100 10.30 0.30 4.78
CA ASP A 100 9.27 -0.53 5.43
C ASP A 100 8.42 0.28 6.41
N ILE A 101 9.02 1.20 7.18
CA ILE A 101 8.28 2.14 8.04
C ILE A 101 7.33 3.00 7.19
N MET A 102 7.86 3.63 6.14
CA MET A 102 7.10 4.55 5.31
C MET A 102 5.92 3.84 4.62
N ALA A 103 6.18 2.66 4.04
CA ALA A 103 5.15 1.87 3.37
C ALA A 103 4.06 1.41 4.34
N SER A 104 4.45 0.96 5.54
CA SER A 104 3.51 0.53 6.59
C SER A 104 2.63 1.69 7.09
N ILE A 105 3.21 2.87 7.29
CA ILE A 105 2.45 4.05 7.72
C ILE A 105 1.46 4.47 6.63
N LEU A 106 1.92 4.55 5.37
CA LEU A 106 1.06 4.93 4.25
C LEU A 106 -0.07 3.92 4.01
N SER A 107 0.20 2.61 4.14
CA SER A 107 -0.85 1.59 3.99
C SER A 107 -1.92 1.72 5.07
N ILE A 108 -1.54 1.97 6.33
CA ILE A 108 -2.48 2.21 7.44
C ILE A 108 -3.33 3.46 7.17
N ILE A 109 -2.71 4.56 6.72
CA ILE A 109 -3.42 5.80 6.38
C ILE A 109 -4.47 5.54 5.30
N ILE A 110 -4.11 4.83 4.21
CA ILE A 110 -5.03 4.53 3.11
C ILE A 110 -6.18 3.63 3.57
N ILE A 111 -5.91 2.64 4.44
CA ILE A 111 -6.96 1.81 5.05
C ILE A 111 -7.94 2.68 5.83
N PHE A 112 -7.43 3.60 6.66
CA PHE A 112 -8.28 4.49 7.45
C PHE A 112 -9.15 5.40 6.57
N ILE A 113 -8.59 5.91 5.47
CA ILE A 113 -9.34 6.72 4.49
C ILE A 113 -10.44 5.88 3.82
N ASN A 114 -10.17 4.62 3.47
CA ASN A 114 -11.17 3.71 2.92
C ASN A 114 -12.30 3.42 3.93
N LEU A 115 -11.95 3.14 5.19
CA LEU A 115 -12.93 2.95 6.27
C LEU A 115 -13.84 4.17 6.46
N ASN A 116 -13.27 5.37 6.48
CA ASN A 116 -14.06 6.60 6.56
C ASN A 116 -15.01 6.76 5.38
N SER A 117 -14.58 6.40 4.17
CA SER A 117 -15.45 6.37 2.99
C SER A 117 -16.62 5.39 3.16
N ILE A 118 -16.41 4.24 3.79
CA ILE A 118 -17.47 3.26 4.09
C ILE A 118 -18.49 3.87 5.06
N PHE A 119 -18.03 4.44 6.17
CA PHE A 119 -18.92 5.01 7.19
C PHE A 119 -19.74 6.18 6.65
N ASN A 120 -19.13 7.09 5.88
CA ASN A 120 -19.86 8.21 5.29
C ASN A 120 -20.91 7.76 4.26
N HIS A 121 -20.67 6.66 3.54
CA HIS A 121 -21.64 6.14 2.57
C HIS A 121 -22.81 5.40 3.23
N HIS A 122 -22.60 4.79 4.40
CA HIS A 122 -23.66 4.13 5.17
C HIS A 122 -24.42 5.09 6.10
N GLY A 123 -23.78 6.14 6.63
CA GLY A 123 -24.41 7.15 7.48
C GLY A 123 -25.46 8.01 6.75
N ASN A 124 -25.34 8.19 5.43
CA ASN A 124 -26.31 8.93 4.61
C ASN A 124 -27.56 8.10 4.21
N ARG A 125 -27.74 6.89 4.74
CA ARG A 125 -28.90 6.02 4.45
C ARG A 125 -29.87 5.86 5.64
N ILE A 126 -29.72 6.66 6.69
CA ILE A 126 -30.62 6.76 7.85
C ILE A 126 -31.23 8.15 7.83
#